data_AF-A0A431WSD9-F1
#
_entry.id   AF-A0A431WSD9-F1
#
_cell.length_a   1.000
_cell.length_b   1.000
_cell.length_c   1.000
_cell.angle_alpha   90.00
_cell.angle_beta   90.00
_cell.angle_gamma   90.00
#
_symmetry.space_group_name_H-M   'P 1'
#
loop_
_entity.id
_entity.type
_entity.pdbx_description
1 polymer ?
#
loop_
_entity_poly.entity_id
_entity_poly.type
_entity_poly.pdbx_seq_one_letter_code
_entity_poly.pdbx_strand_id
1 'polypeptide(L)'
;MDKVSDIGDLDEREVMESFRKMKRHVGIVYFMNPTRLDSYRNIDDPNYREPTNAEVSEVIETMIFIGHCKTDIARMLGLKTASKDKTKVLRKWCDGEPNDVSNIPHSSWVHLLVLSGKICLYNVVPEAGWTRE
;
A
#
# COMPACT_ATOMS: atom_id res chain seq x y z
N MET A 1 -50.65 -13.09 19.67
CA MET A 1 -50.69 -13.38 18.22
C MET A 1 -50.26 -12.08 17.58
N ASP A 2 -48.95 -11.88 17.40
CA ASP A 2 -48.41 -10.63 16.87
C ASP A 2 -47.42 -10.92 15.75
N LYS A 3 -47.55 -10.08 14.73
CA LYS A 3 -47.12 -10.24 13.34
C LYS A 3 -45.60 -10.24 13.22
N VAL A 4 -45.09 -11.23 12.49
CA VAL A 4 -43.76 -11.17 11.86
C VAL A 4 -43.84 -10.08 10.81
N SER A 5 -43.23 -8.93 11.10
CA SER A 5 -43.10 -7.81 10.17
C SER A 5 -42.06 -8.17 9.11
N ASP A 6 -42.57 -8.45 7.91
CA ASP A 6 -42.03 -8.10 6.60
C ASP A 6 -40.61 -7.51 6.61
N ILE A 7 -39.60 -8.39 6.60
CA ILE A 7 -38.23 -8.01 6.20
C ILE A 7 -38.26 -8.06 4.69
N GLY A 8 -38.52 -6.90 4.07
CA GLY A 8 -38.65 -6.74 2.64
C GLY A 8 -37.51 -7.44 1.89
N ASP A 9 -37.89 -8.15 0.84
CA ASP A 9 -37.01 -8.91 -0.04
C ASP A 9 -35.76 -8.08 -0.40
N LEU A 10 -34.62 -8.46 0.18
CA LEU A 10 -33.31 -7.93 -0.21
C LEU A 10 -33.09 -8.27 -1.68
N ASP A 11 -33.05 -7.27 -2.55
CA ASP A 11 -32.75 -7.46 -3.97
C ASP A 11 -31.34 -8.03 -4.11
N GLU A 12 -31.27 -9.32 -4.43
CA GLU A 12 -30.01 -10.03 -4.63
C GLU A 12 -29.12 -9.34 -5.67
N ARG A 13 -29.69 -8.63 -6.64
CA ARG A 13 -28.91 -7.85 -7.62
C ARG A 13 -28.23 -6.66 -6.97
N GLU A 14 -28.93 -5.92 -6.12
CA GLU A 14 -28.39 -4.78 -5.39
C GLU A 14 -27.28 -5.21 -4.41
N VAL A 15 -27.49 -6.33 -3.72
CA VAL A 15 -26.49 -6.95 -2.84
C VAL A 15 -25.26 -7.37 -3.64
N MET A 16 -25.44 -8.04 -4.79
CA MET A 16 -24.34 -8.50 -5.64
C MET A 16 -23.60 -7.34 -6.32
N GLU A 17 -24.30 -6.25 -6.67
CA GLU A 17 -23.68 -5.06 -7.22
C GLU A 17 -22.88 -4.31 -6.17
N SER A 18 -23.41 -4.21 -4.94
CA SER A 18 -22.68 -3.68 -3.78
C SER A 18 -21.44 -4.51 -3.46
N PHE A 19 -21.54 -5.84 -3.51
CA PHE A 19 -20.40 -6.75 -3.33
C PHE A 19 -19.35 -6.60 -4.43
N ARG A 20 -19.77 -6.38 -5.68
CA ARG A 20 -18.86 -6.09 -6.81
C ARG A 20 -18.20 -4.72 -6.67
N LYS A 21 -18.92 -3.70 -6.20
CA LYS A 21 -18.38 -2.35 -5.91
C LYS A 21 -17.35 -2.43 -4.77
N MET A 22 -17.66 -3.17 -3.71
CA MET A 22 -16.76 -3.43 -2.58
C MET A 22 -15.48 -4.17 -3.00
N LYS A 23 -15.55 -5.19 -3.86
CA LYS A 23 -14.36 -5.87 -4.42
C LYS A 23 -13.47 -4.97 -5.29
N ARG A 24 -14.03 -3.93 -5.90
CA ARG A 24 -13.26 -2.91 -6.63
C ARG A 24 -12.70 -1.83 -5.70
N HIS A 25 -13.31 -1.64 -4.53
CA HIS A 25 -12.89 -0.72 -3.47
C HIS A 25 -12.20 -1.47 -2.33
N VAL A 26 -11.28 -2.39 -2.66
CA VAL A 26 -10.37 -2.93 -1.64
C VAL A 26 -9.29 -1.87 -1.42
N GLY A 27 -9.61 -0.86 -0.63
CA GLY A 27 -8.57 -0.12 0.08
C GLY A 27 -7.91 -1.11 1.02
N ILE A 28 -6.60 -1.31 0.86
CA ILE A 28 -5.84 -2.11 1.82
C ILE A 28 -5.76 -1.26 3.09
N VAL A 29 -6.72 -1.44 3.99
CA VAL A 29 -6.71 -0.83 5.32
C VAL A 29 -5.89 -1.75 6.21
N TYR A 30 -4.60 -1.44 6.34
CA TYR A 30 -3.76 -2.05 7.36
C TYR A 30 -4.21 -1.54 8.73
N PHE A 31 -4.93 -2.38 9.49
CA PHE A 31 -5.05 -2.18 10.93
C PHE A 31 -3.73 -2.63 11.58
N MET A 32 -2.72 -1.77 11.57
CA MET A 32 -1.40 -2.06 12.12
C MET A 32 -1.00 -1.04 13.18
N ASN A 33 -0.92 -1.53 14.43
CA ASN A 33 -0.22 -0.99 15.60
C ASN A 33 -0.54 0.47 16.05
N PRO A 34 -0.40 0.80 17.34
CA PRO A 34 -0.58 2.17 17.84
C PRO A 34 0.55 3.14 17.40
N THR A 35 1.41 2.72 16.46
CA THR A 35 2.47 3.56 15.92
C THR A 35 1.79 4.71 15.18
N ARG A 36 1.99 5.92 15.70
CA ARG A 36 1.47 7.16 15.14
C ARG A 36 1.96 7.27 13.69
N LEU A 37 1.05 7.11 12.72
CA LEU A 37 1.34 7.35 11.32
C LEU A 37 1.97 8.74 11.19
N ASP A 38 3.14 8.86 10.55
CA ASP A 38 3.83 10.15 10.44
C ASP A 38 2.99 11.17 9.64
N SER A 39 2.13 10.71 8.72
CA SER A 39 1.06 11.53 8.13
C SER A 39 0.14 10.75 7.16
N TYR A 40 -1.12 11.19 7.03
CA TYR A 40 -1.96 10.86 5.88
C TYR A 40 -1.55 11.74 4.68
N ARG A 41 -0.39 11.47 4.07
CA ARG A 41 0.06 12.21 2.89
C ARG A 41 -0.40 11.52 1.60
N ASN A 42 -0.69 12.33 0.58
CA ASN A 42 -1.07 11.86 -0.73
C ASN A 42 0.11 11.15 -1.40
N ILE A 43 -0.16 10.04 -2.09
CA ILE A 43 0.80 9.33 -2.95
C ILE A 43 1.39 10.23 -4.04
N ASP A 44 0.62 11.21 -4.51
CA ASP A 44 1.04 12.18 -5.53
C ASP A 44 1.84 13.36 -4.96
N ASP A 45 2.19 13.34 -3.67
CA ASP A 45 3.07 14.36 -3.09
C ASP A 45 4.42 14.38 -3.85
N PRO A 46 4.79 15.52 -4.46
CA PRO A 46 6.04 15.64 -5.24
C PRO A 46 7.29 15.21 -4.45
N ASN A 47 7.25 15.33 -3.12
CA ASN A 47 8.37 14.97 -2.26
C ASN A 47 8.61 13.45 -2.20
N TYR A 48 7.65 12.60 -2.60
CA TYR A 48 7.81 11.14 -2.61
C TYR A 48 8.13 10.57 -4.01
N ARG A 49 8.36 11.41 -5.02
CA ARG A 49 8.63 10.92 -6.38
C ARG A 49 10.00 10.27 -6.54
N GLU A 50 11.02 10.85 -5.90
CA GLU A 50 12.43 10.50 -6.09
C GLU A 50 13.12 10.33 -4.73
N PRO A 51 12.97 9.17 -4.07
CA PRO A 51 13.58 8.96 -2.77
C PRO A 51 15.09 8.86 -2.88
N THR A 52 15.78 9.28 -1.82
CA THR A 52 17.20 9.08 -1.64
C THR A 52 17.52 7.66 -1.16
N ASN A 53 18.77 7.22 -1.34
CA ASN A 53 19.23 5.92 -0.82
C ASN A 53 19.06 5.80 0.70
N ALA A 54 19.25 6.90 1.43
CA ALA A 54 19.04 6.97 2.88
C ALA A 54 17.58 6.74 3.26
N GLU A 55 16.64 7.41 2.59
CA GLU A 55 15.20 7.23 2.84
C GLU A 55 14.75 5.81 2.56
N VAL A 56 15.19 5.21 1.45
CA VAL A 56 14.88 3.80 1.15
C VAL A 56 15.42 2.87 2.23
N SER A 57 16.64 3.13 2.71
CA SER A 57 17.25 2.35 3.79
C SER A 57 16.46 2.47 5.08
N GLU A 58 16.07 3.68 5.48
CA GLU A 58 15.27 3.94 6.68
C GLU A 58 13.93 3.20 6.64
N VAL A 59 13.24 3.20 5.50
CA VAL A 59 11.97 2.49 5.37
C VAL A 59 12.15 0.97 5.45
N ILE A 60 13.22 0.42 4.85
CA ILE A 60 13.54 -1.00 4.98
C ILE A 60 13.89 -1.36 6.44
N GLU A 61 14.61 -0.50 7.14
CA GLU A 61 14.92 -0.68 8.56
C GLU A 61 13.66 -0.60 9.43
N THR A 62 12.73 0.30 9.11
CA THR A 62 11.41 0.37 9.74
C THR A 62 10.64 -0.94 9.55
N MET A 63 10.64 -1.49 8.34
CA MET A 63 10.04 -2.79 8.05
C MET A 63 10.67 -3.93 8.86
N ILE A 64 11.98 -3.87 9.08
CA ILE A 64 12.70 -4.83 9.91
C ILE A 64 12.31 -4.69 11.39
N PHE A 65 12.24 -3.45 11.87
CA PHE A 65 11.83 -3.14 13.24
C PHE A 65 10.43 -3.65 13.57
N ILE A 66 9.48 -3.58 12.63
CA ILE A 66 8.12 -4.12 12.81
C ILE A 66 8.02 -5.64 12.65
N GLY A 67 9.13 -6.34 12.39
CA GLY A 67 9.23 -7.80 12.45
C GLY A 67 9.37 -8.53 11.11
N HIS A 68 9.55 -7.81 9.99
CA HIS A 68 9.82 -8.45 8.71
C HIS A 68 11.32 -8.72 8.50
N CYS A 69 11.68 -9.81 7.84
CA CYS A 69 13.05 -9.97 7.34
C CYS A 69 13.16 -9.50 5.89
N LYS A 70 14.39 -9.17 5.41
CA LYS A 70 14.61 -8.64 4.05
C LYS A 70 14.06 -9.56 2.94
N THR A 71 14.02 -10.87 3.16
CA THR A 71 13.44 -11.82 2.19
C THR A 71 11.91 -11.74 2.16
N ASP A 72 11.25 -11.45 3.28
CA ASP A 72 9.80 -11.19 3.32
C ASP A 72 9.46 -9.89 2.62
N ILE A 73 10.22 -8.83 2.89
CA ILE A 73 10.06 -7.52 2.21
C ILE A 73 10.16 -7.70 0.69
N ALA A 74 11.19 -8.41 0.21
CA ALA A 74 11.33 -8.70 -1.22
C ALA A 74 10.15 -9.49 -1.79
N ARG A 75 9.59 -10.44 -1.02
CA ARG A 75 8.42 -11.22 -1.43
C ARG A 75 7.14 -10.36 -1.49
N MET A 76 6.92 -9.51 -0.50
CA MET A 76 5.76 -8.61 -0.42
C MET A 76 5.75 -7.60 -1.56
N LEU A 77 6.93 -7.14 -1.99
CA LEU A 77 7.11 -6.30 -3.18
C LEU A 77 7.02 -7.07 -4.51
N GLY A 78 6.80 -8.39 -4.47
CA GLY A 78 6.69 -9.21 -5.68
C GLY A 78 8.01 -9.34 -6.47
N LEU A 79 9.16 -9.10 -5.84
CA LEU A 79 10.46 -9.18 -6.50
C LEU A 79 10.79 -10.63 -6.86
N LYS A 80 10.61 -10.96 -8.13
CA LYS A 80 11.03 -12.24 -8.70
C LYS A 80 12.47 -12.12 -9.16
N THR A 81 13.40 -12.64 -8.38
CA THR A 81 14.81 -12.70 -8.76
C THR A 81 15.15 -14.12 -9.22
N ALA A 82 15.80 -14.23 -10.38
CA ALA A 82 16.39 -15.48 -10.85
C ALA A 82 17.66 -15.86 -10.05
N SER A 83 18.18 -14.93 -9.25
CA SER A 83 19.35 -15.14 -8.41
C SER A 83 18.97 -15.95 -7.17
N LYS A 84 19.93 -16.75 -6.65
CA LYS A 84 19.78 -17.38 -5.32
C LYS A 84 19.59 -16.33 -4.22
N ASP A 85 20.11 -15.13 -4.42
CA ASP A 85 19.94 -14.02 -3.51
C ASP A 85 18.66 -13.23 -3.82
N LYS A 86 17.65 -13.47 -2.99
CA LYS A 86 16.33 -12.82 -3.10
C LYS A 86 16.34 -11.36 -2.66
N THR A 87 17.42 -10.89 -2.01
CA THR A 87 17.53 -9.55 -1.41
C THR A 87 18.48 -8.63 -2.17
N LYS A 88 19.13 -9.13 -3.23
CA LYS A 88 20.08 -8.36 -4.05
C LYS A 88 19.49 -7.04 -4.56
N VAL A 89 18.23 -7.06 -4.99
CA VAL A 89 17.54 -5.86 -5.50
C VAL A 89 17.34 -4.82 -4.40
N LEU A 90 16.93 -5.24 -3.20
CA LEU A 90 16.78 -4.33 -2.05
C LEU A 90 18.10 -3.65 -1.69
N ARG A 91 19.21 -4.39 -1.68
CA ARG A 91 20.54 -3.81 -1.44
C ARG A 91 20.90 -2.80 -2.52
N LYS A 92 20.69 -3.14 -3.79
CA LYS A 92 20.94 -2.23 -4.92
C LYS A 92 20.17 -0.91 -4.81
N TRP A 93 18.99 -0.91 -4.21
CA TRP A 93 18.19 0.30 -3.98
C TRP A 93 18.73 1.17 -2.82
N CYS A 94 19.58 0.60 -1.97
CA CYS A 94 20.24 1.29 -0.86
C CYS A 94 21.72 1.61 -1.18
N ASP A 95 22.28 1.03 -2.23
CA ASP A 95 23.68 1.19 -2.62
C ASP A 95 23.90 2.60 -3.23
N GLY A 96 24.93 3.31 -2.78
CA GLY A 96 25.30 4.65 -3.27
C GLY A 96 25.58 5.63 -2.14
N GLU A 97 25.78 6.92 -2.47
CA GLU A 97 25.85 7.94 -1.42
C GLU A 97 24.45 8.16 -0.81
N PRO A 98 24.35 8.46 0.50
CA PRO A 98 23.06 8.58 1.20
C PRO A 98 22.08 9.56 0.55
N ASN A 99 22.59 10.66 -0.02
CA ASN A 99 21.78 11.73 -0.61
C ASN A 99 21.54 11.54 -2.11
N ASP A 100 22.10 10.50 -2.74
CA ASP A 100 21.83 10.21 -4.14
C ASP A 100 20.41 9.67 -4.30
N VAL A 101 19.80 9.97 -5.45
CA VAL A 101 18.50 9.43 -5.83
C VAL A 101 18.60 7.91 -6.00
N SER A 102 17.76 7.19 -5.26
CA SER A 102 17.69 5.73 -5.33
C SER A 102 17.15 5.28 -6.68
N ASN A 103 17.65 4.13 -7.14
CA ASN A 103 17.18 3.47 -8.36
C ASN A 103 15.93 2.59 -8.13
N ILE A 104 15.28 2.69 -6.97
CA ILE A 104 14.01 2.01 -6.69
C ILE A 104 12.92 2.48 -7.69
N PRO A 105 12.16 1.56 -8.33
CA PRO A 105 10.99 1.96 -9.11
C PRO A 105 9.96 2.65 -8.24
N HIS A 106 9.35 3.73 -8.74
CA HIS A 106 8.35 4.51 -7.99
C HIS A 106 7.21 3.65 -7.41
N SER A 107 6.70 2.67 -8.18
CA SER A 107 5.67 1.75 -7.69
C SER A 107 6.13 0.89 -6.51
N SER A 108 7.37 0.43 -6.51
CA SER A 108 7.97 -0.31 -5.40
C SER A 108 8.18 0.59 -4.18
N TRP A 109 8.57 1.85 -4.40
CA TRP A 109 8.76 2.83 -3.34
C TRP A 109 7.44 3.13 -2.61
N VAL A 110 6.39 3.45 -3.37
CA VAL A 110 5.04 3.65 -2.82
C VAL A 110 4.59 2.42 -2.04
N HIS A 111 4.74 1.22 -2.62
CA HIS A 111 4.30 0.00 -1.96
C HIS A 111 5.06 -0.20 -0.63
N LEU A 112 6.36 0.08 -0.58
CA LEU A 112 7.16 -0.01 0.63
C LEU A 112 6.70 1.00 1.71
N LEU A 113 6.36 2.24 1.33
CA LEU A 113 5.80 3.25 2.23
C LEU A 113 4.46 2.82 2.83
N VAL A 114 3.62 2.15 2.03
CA VAL A 114 2.34 1.59 2.50
C VAL A 114 2.56 0.43 3.47
N LEU A 115 3.45 -0.50 3.12
CA LEU A 115 3.74 -1.67 3.96
C LEU A 115 4.36 -1.28 5.32
N SER A 116 5.18 -0.22 5.33
CA SER A 116 5.81 0.32 6.55
C SER A 116 4.86 1.19 7.38
N GLY A 117 3.65 1.47 6.90
CA GLY A 117 2.70 2.35 7.57
C GLY A 117 3.08 3.83 7.54
N LYS A 118 4.04 4.25 6.70
CA LYS A 118 4.38 5.67 6.54
C LYS A 118 3.34 6.43 5.70
N ILE A 119 2.63 5.75 4.81
CA ILE A 119 1.56 6.32 3.97
C ILE A 119 0.33 5.41 3.97
N CYS A 120 -0.86 6.02 3.93
CA CYS A 120 -2.12 5.33 3.65
C CYS A 120 -2.60 5.68 2.24
N LEU A 121 -2.88 4.69 1.41
CA LEU A 121 -3.54 4.90 0.12
C LEU A 121 -5.04 5.09 0.35
N TYR A 122 -5.58 6.21 -0.10
CA TYR A 122 -7.01 6.45 -0.14
C TYR A 122 -7.44 6.72 -1.58
N ASN A 123 -8.62 6.22 -1.93
CA ASN A 123 -9.22 6.57 -3.22
C ASN A 123 -9.67 8.02 -3.15
N VAL A 124 -9.12 8.88 -4.02
CA VAL A 124 -9.66 10.22 -4.22
C VAL A 124 -10.93 10.07 -5.06
N VAL A 125 -12.08 10.48 -4.52
CA VAL A 125 -13.29 10.63 -5.31
C VAL A 125 -13.22 12.00 -5.96
N PRO A 126 -13.17 12.11 -7.30
CA PRO A 126 -13.20 13.41 -7.97
C PRO A 126 -14.46 14.17 -7.56
N GLU A 127 -14.41 15.50 -7.42
CA GLU A 127 -15.59 16.32 -7.09
C GLU A 127 -16.73 16.13 -8.12
N ALA A 128 -16.37 15.87 -9.38
CA ALA A 128 -17.30 15.58 -10.47
C ALA A 128 -17.89 14.14 -10.43
N GLY A 129 -17.48 13.31 -9.46
CA GLY A 129 -17.81 11.88 -9.41
C GLY A 129 -17.01 11.05 -10.42
N TRP A 130 -17.23 9.73 -10.39
CA TRP A 130 -16.61 8.81 -11.35
C TRP A 130 -17.49 8.70 -12.60
N THR A 131 -17.12 9.36 -13.69
CA THR A 131 -17.75 9.16 -15.00
C THR A 131 -17.11 7.95 -15.69
N ARG A 132 -17.92 6.94 -16.04
CA ARG A 132 -17.51 5.91 -17.00
C ARG A 132 -17.72 6.49 -18.39
N GLU A 133 -16.64 6.68 -19.15
CA GLU A 133 -16.71 6.80 -20.61
C GLU A 133 -16.96 5.42 -21.24
#